data_AF-A0A1V5ZVM5-F1
#
_entry.id   AF-A0A1V5ZVM5-F1
#
_cell.length_a   1.000
_cell.length_b   1.000
_cell.length_c   1.000
_cell.angle_alpha   90.00
_cell.angle_beta   90.00
_cell.angle_gamma   90.00
#
_symmetry.space_group_name_H-M   'P 1'
#
loop_
_entity.id
_entity.type
_entity.pdbx_description
1 polymer ?
#
loop_
_entity_poly.entity_id
_entity_poly.type
_entity_poly.pdbx_seq_one_letter_code
_entity_poly.pdbx_strand_id
1 'polypeptide(L)'
;MVIRGLSGFGDAIYIEPLVRKEALKGNITLLSNYPDIFAHLPVKVEKFNRERKCDKVFSYLEGKANENTTQLADMGYGCVDDFAIECKPIAILAAGYKGMSSYKEFIPDKAIMQRIIDDLCSSGYSVLHITNKSIEKYDNVIEIESQSYFETVALFKGADLIVCQQGWGTALAEGLNKKCLVFFSDKIRKCMIEFVRQITPSKVCCKSSTRFVWDNEYKGLSDALK
;
A
#
# COMPACT_ATOMS: atom_id res chain seq x y z
N MET A 1 -19.76 13.37 -17.76
CA MET A 1 -18.96 13.19 -18.99
C MET A 1 -18.57 11.73 -19.13
N VAL A 2 -18.64 11.15 -20.33
CA VAL A 2 -18.25 9.76 -20.63
C VAL A 2 -16.89 9.77 -21.32
N ILE A 3 -15.90 9.12 -20.70
CA ILE A 3 -14.53 9.00 -21.22
C ILE A 3 -14.23 7.53 -21.52
N ARG A 4 -13.43 7.26 -22.56
CA ARG A 4 -12.81 5.94 -22.75
C ARG A 4 -11.40 6.03 -23.31
N GLY A 5 -10.65 4.96 -23.08
CA GLY A 5 -9.41 4.66 -23.79
C GLY A 5 -9.61 3.58 -24.84
N LEU A 6 -8.57 2.78 -25.05
CA LEU A 6 -8.68 1.44 -25.65
C LEU A 6 -8.94 0.40 -24.55
N SER A 7 -9.09 -0.87 -24.93
CA SER A 7 -9.60 -1.92 -24.04
C SER A 7 -8.54 -2.65 -23.22
N GLY A 8 -7.25 -2.41 -23.46
CA GLY A 8 -6.13 -3.15 -22.87
C GLY A 8 -5.66 -2.59 -21.52
N PHE A 9 -4.90 -3.41 -20.80
CA PHE A 9 -4.36 -3.04 -19.48
C PHE A 9 -3.43 -1.83 -19.54
N GLY A 10 -2.51 -1.81 -20.51
CA GLY A 10 -1.62 -0.67 -20.74
C GLY A 10 -2.39 0.62 -21.03
N ASP A 11 -3.50 0.52 -21.78
CA ASP A 11 -4.35 1.67 -22.12
C ASP A 11 -5.05 2.24 -20.88
N ALA A 12 -5.47 1.37 -19.97
CA ALA A 12 -6.05 1.76 -18.69
C ALA A 12 -5.01 2.45 -17.78
N ILE A 13 -3.74 2.04 -17.83
CA ILE A 13 -2.65 2.76 -17.15
C ILE A 13 -2.44 4.14 -17.80
N TYR A 14 -2.34 4.20 -19.13
CA TYR A 14 -2.12 5.48 -19.83
C TYR A 14 -3.24 6.48 -19.64
N ILE A 15 -4.48 6.05 -19.41
CA ILE A 15 -5.61 6.97 -19.28
C ILE A 15 -5.86 7.43 -17.83
N GLU A 16 -5.27 6.78 -16.82
CA GLU A 16 -5.51 7.14 -15.40
C GLU A 16 -5.21 8.61 -15.08
N PRO A 17 -4.04 9.17 -15.44
CA PRO A 17 -3.76 10.58 -15.14
C PRO A 17 -4.70 11.55 -15.85
N LEU A 18 -5.13 11.21 -17.06
CA LEU A 18 -6.08 12.01 -17.84
C LEU A 18 -7.48 11.97 -17.22
N VAL A 19 -7.94 10.79 -16.81
CA VAL A 19 -9.23 10.61 -16.11
C VAL A 19 -9.22 11.36 -14.78
N ARG A 20 -8.12 11.27 -14.01
CA ARG A 20 -7.95 12.02 -12.75
C ARG A 20 -8.10 13.52 -12.97
N LYS A 21 -7.41 14.09 -13.96
CA LYS A 21 -7.51 15.52 -14.31
C LYS A 21 -8.91 15.95 -14.71
N GLU A 22 -9.65 15.09 -15.40
CA GLU A 22 -11.03 15.36 -15.79
C GLU A 22 -12.03 15.17 -14.64
N ALA A 23 -11.78 14.24 -13.72
CA ALA A 23 -12.60 14.03 -12.53
C ALA A 23 -12.61 15.25 -11.60
N LEU A 24 -11.54 16.06 -11.59
CA LEU A 24 -11.50 17.34 -10.88
C LEU A 24 -12.51 18.37 -11.42
N LYS A 25 -12.97 18.21 -12.66
CA LYS A 25 -13.89 19.15 -13.33
C LYS A 25 -15.35 18.74 -13.17
N GLY A 26 -15.63 17.55 -12.65
CA GLY A 26 -16.99 17.06 -12.41
C GLY A 26 -17.13 15.55 -12.59
N ASN A 27 -18.38 15.08 -12.63
CA ASN A 27 -18.69 13.65 -12.63
C ASN A 27 -18.30 12.96 -13.95
N ILE A 28 -17.47 11.93 -13.83
CA ILE A 28 -16.97 11.12 -14.95
C ILE A 28 -17.55 9.70 -14.88
N THR A 29 -17.98 9.21 -16.03
CA THR A 29 -18.16 7.78 -16.29
C THR A 29 -17.03 7.31 -17.21
N LEU A 30 -16.15 6.46 -16.70
CA LEU A 30 -15.07 5.85 -17.46
C LEU A 30 -15.51 4.47 -17.98
N LEU A 31 -15.23 4.18 -19.25
CA LEU A 31 -15.38 2.85 -19.81
C LEU A 31 -14.04 2.09 -19.78
N SER A 32 -13.93 1.06 -18.95
CA SER A 32 -12.71 0.26 -18.80
C SER A 32 -13.03 -1.19 -18.42
N ASN A 33 -12.12 -2.12 -18.77
CA ASN A 33 -12.15 -3.50 -18.27
C ASN A 33 -11.37 -3.67 -16.95
N TYR A 34 -10.70 -2.62 -16.48
CA TYR A 34 -9.79 -2.65 -15.33
C TYR A 34 -10.21 -1.61 -14.29
N PRO A 35 -11.35 -1.81 -13.59
CA PRO A 35 -11.86 -0.84 -12.63
C PRO A 35 -10.90 -0.58 -11.46
N ASP A 36 -10.08 -1.56 -11.09
CA ASP A 36 -9.16 -1.47 -9.96
C ASP A 36 -8.09 -0.37 -10.14
N ILE A 37 -7.71 -0.07 -11.39
CA ILE A 37 -6.76 1.02 -11.70
C ILE A 37 -7.33 2.39 -11.30
N PHE A 38 -8.66 2.52 -11.23
CA PHE A 38 -9.34 3.79 -10.97
C PHE A 38 -10.07 3.81 -9.62
N ALA A 39 -9.90 2.77 -8.79
CA ALA A 39 -10.61 2.62 -7.52
C ALA A 39 -10.32 3.76 -6.52
N HIS A 40 -9.17 4.44 -6.66
CA HIS A 40 -8.81 5.61 -5.85
C HIS A 40 -9.41 6.92 -6.36
N LEU A 41 -10.05 6.93 -7.53
CA LEU A 41 -10.61 8.12 -8.14
C LEU A 41 -12.12 8.22 -7.87
N PRO A 42 -12.67 9.43 -7.70
CA PRO A 42 -14.11 9.65 -7.54
C PRO A 42 -14.85 9.57 -8.89
N VAL A 43 -14.72 8.43 -9.58
CA VAL A 43 -15.28 8.21 -10.92
C VAL A 43 -16.16 6.97 -10.95
N LYS A 44 -17.19 7.00 -11.79
CA LYS A 44 -17.97 5.79 -12.07
C LYS A 44 -17.24 4.98 -13.14
N VAL A 45 -16.89 3.73 -12.87
CA VAL A 45 -16.34 2.83 -13.89
C VAL A 45 -17.43 1.89 -14.39
N GLU A 46 -17.58 1.81 -15.70
CA GLU A 46 -18.46 0.87 -16.38
C GLU A 46 -17.64 0.02 -17.36
N LYS A 47 -18.14 -1.18 -17.68
CA LYS A 47 -17.45 -2.10 -18.59
C LYS A 47 -17.17 -1.43 -19.93
N PHE A 48 -15.99 -1.68 -20.48
CA PHE A 48 -15.60 -1.16 -21.79
C PHE A 48 -16.66 -1.49 -22.86
N ASN A 49 -17.04 -0.49 -23.65
CA ASN A 49 -17.90 -0.64 -24.82
C ASN A 49 -17.44 0.33 -25.91
N ARG A 50 -16.99 -0.22 -27.04
CA ARG A 50 -16.47 0.58 -28.18
C ARG A 50 -17.56 1.39 -28.89
N GLU A 51 -18.78 0.89 -28.92
CA GLU A 51 -19.92 1.48 -29.64
C GLU A 51 -20.59 2.59 -28.83
N ARG A 52 -20.33 2.64 -27.52
CA ARG A 52 -20.89 3.67 -26.67
C ARG A 52 -20.35 5.05 -27.04
N LYS A 53 -21.27 5.98 -27.24
CA LYS A 53 -20.94 7.39 -27.43
C LYS A 53 -20.15 7.92 -26.23
N CYS A 54 -18.98 8.48 -26.51
CA CYS A 54 -18.09 9.09 -25.53
C CYS A 54 -17.89 10.57 -25.85
N ASP A 55 -17.76 11.38 -24.81
CA ASP A 55 -17.42 12.80 -24.94
C ASP A 55 -15.92 12.97 -25.25
N LYS A 56 -15.08 12.08 -24.71
CA LYS A 56 -13.64 12.02 -24.97
C LYS A 56 -13.17 10.59 -25.19
N VAL A 57 -12.31 10.42 -26.19
CA VAL A 57 -11.62 9.17 -26.50
C VAL A 57 -10.12 9.46 -26.51
N PHE A 58 -9.37 8.80 -25.63
CA PHE A 58 -7.91 8.89 -25.61
C PHE A 58 -7.32 7.65 -26.30
N SER A 59 -6.56 7.86 -27.36
CA SER A 59 -6.03 6.77 -28.18
C SER A 59 -4.80 7.21 -28.96
N TYR A 60 -3.69 6.51 -28.75
CA TYR A 60 -2.47 6.74 -29.52
C TYR A 60 -2.52 6.17 -30.95
N LEU A 61 -3.55 5.40 -31.32
CA LEU A 61 -3.60 4.71 -32.62
C LEU A 61 -3.54 5.65 -33.82
N GLU A 62 -4.10 6.84 -33.69
CA GLU A 62 -4.13 7.85 -34.77
C GLU A 62 -2.75 8.46 -34.99
N GLY A 63 -1.96 8.63 -33.93
CA GLY A 63 -0.61 9.17 -33.98
C GLY A 63 0.48 8.13 -34.26
N LYS A 64 0.17 6.83 -34.16
CA LYS A 64 1.15 5.74 -34.28
C LYS A 64 1.96 5.73 -35.58
N ALA A 65 1.42 6.27 -36.67
CA ALA A 65 2.12 6.37 -37.96
C ALA A 65 3.09 7.57 -38.05
N ASN A 66 3.01 8.50 -37.09
CA ASN A 66 3.86 9.68 -37.05
C ASN A 66 5.12 9.40 -36.23
N GLU A 67 6.26 9.26 -36.91
CA GLU A 67 7.55 8.98 -36.28
C GLU A 67 8.08 10.16 -35.42
N ASN A 68 7.45 11.33 -35.52
CA ASN A 68 7.85 12.54 -34.78
C ASN A 68 7.09 12.75 -33.47
N THR A 69 6.16 11.85 -33.11
CA THR A 69 5.45 11.90 -31.83
C THR A 69 5.79 10.69 -30.96
N THR A 70 5.53 10.83 -29.67
CA THR A 70 5.61 9.71 -28.72
C THR A 70 4.22 9.19 -28.43
N GLN A 71 4.13 7.94 -27.95
CA GLN A 71 2.86 7.37 -27.53
C GLN A 71 2.14 8.23 -26.46
N LEU A 72 2.89 8.95 -25.61
CA LEU A 72 2.32 9.88 -24.63
C LEU A 72 1.74 11.12 -25.32
N ALA A 73 2.48 11.72 -26.26
CA ALA A 73 1.97 12.84 -27.05
C ALA A 73 0.68 12.46 -27.80
N ASP A 74 0.63 11.26 -28.39
CA ASP A 74 -0.55 10.76 -29.10
C ASP A 74 -1.74 10.48 -28.17
N MET A 75 -1.48 10.18 -26.89
CA MET A 75 -2.53 10.08 -25.86
C MET A 75 -3.05 11.44 -25.39
N GLY A 76 -2.40 12.55 -25.77
CA GLY A 76 -2.78 13.91 -25.40
C GLY A 76 -1.99 14.50 -24.23
N TYR A 77 -0.83 13.94 -23.88
CA TYR A 77 0.07 14.53 -22.88
C TYR A 77 0.91 15.66 -23.48
N GLY A 78 1.06 16.77 -22.75
CA GLY A 78 1.84 17.93 -23.19
C GLY A 78 3.34 17.74 -22.97
N CYS A 79 3.71 17.07 -21.88
CA CYS A 79 5.06 16.60 -21.59
C CYS A 79 5.05 15.26 -20.84
N VAL A 80 6.22 14.64 -20.67
CA VAL A 80 6.35 13.36 -19.95
C VAL A 80 5.94 13.47 -18.48
N ASP A 81 6.16 14.63 -17.86
CA ASP A 81 5.85 14.87 -16.44
C ASP A 81 4.34 14.90 -16.18
N ASP A 82 3.52 15.16 -17.21
CA ASP A 82 2.06 15.06 -17.11
C ASP A 82 1.59 13.61 -16.91
N PHE A 83 2.42 12.62 -17.29
CA PHE A 83 2.15 11.19 -17.08
C PHE A 83 2.70 10.72 -15.72
N ALA A 84 2.08 11.21 -14.65
CA ALA A 84 2.35 10.75 -13.29
C ALA A 84 1.17 9.91 -12.77
N ILE A 85 1.44 8.67 -12.36
CA ILE A 85 0.45 7.84 -11.67
C ILE A 85 0.50 8.22 -10.19
N GLU A 86 -0.58 8.80 -9.68
CA GLU A 86 -0.68 9.13 -8.27
C GLU A 86 -1.08 7.88 -7.50
N CYS A 87 -0.20 7.40 -6.64
CA CYS A 87 -0.50 6.33 -5.70
C CYS A 87 -0.40 6.88 -4.27
N LYS A 88 -1.38 6.51 -3.43
CA LYS A 88 -1.24 6.71 -1.99
C LYS A 88 -0.03 5.91 -1.51
N PRO A 89 0.79 6.46 -0.59
CA PRO A 89 1.89 5.69 -0.04
C PRO A 89 1.36 4.42 0.63
N ILE A 90 2.07 3.32 0.50
CA ILE A 90 1.64 2.01 0.98
C ILE A 90 2.35 1.69 2.28
N ALA A 91 1.57 1.35 3.30
CA ALA A 91 2.08 0.75 4.52
C ALA A 91 1.71 -0.74 4.54
N ILE A 92 2.71 -1.62 4.65
CA ILE A 92 2.46 -3.04 4.90
C ILE A 92 2.35 -3.24 6.40
N LEU A 93 1.22 -3.81 6.83
CA LEU A 93 1.01 -4.30 8.18
C LEU A 93 1.30 -5.80 8.24
N ALA A 94 2.35 -6.18 8.99
CA ALA A 94 2.68 -7.57 9.30
C ALA A 94 2.54 -7.79 10.81
N ALA A 95 1.30 -7.94 11.28
CA ALA A 95 0.96 -8.09 12.70
C ALA A 95 -0.28 -8.98 12.89
N GLY A 96 -0.61 -9.26 14.15
CA GLY A 96 -1.74 -10.10 14.53
C GLY A 96 -1.44 -11.59 14.54
N TYR A 97 -0.16 -12.00 14.57
CA TYR A 97 0.23 -13.41 14.59
C TYR A 97 0.60 -13.87 16.00
N LYS A 98 0.46 -15.17 16.25
CA LYS A 98 1.12 -15.80 17.39
C LYS A 98 2.65 -15.63 17.25
N GLY A 99 3.31 -15.13 18.29
CA GLY A 99 4.77 -14.97 18.32
C GLY A 99 5.53 -16.29 18.26
N MET A 100 6.87 -16.24 18.32
CA MET A 100 7.75 -17.41 18.35
C MET A 100 7.13 -18.54 19.19
N SER A 101 6.97 -19.74 18.61
CA SER A 101 6.42 -20.92 19.30
C SER A 101 5.08 -20.72 20.05
N SER A 102 4.24 -19.77 19.61
CA SER A 102 2.93 -19.43 20.20
C SER A 102 2.92 -18.67 21.53
N TYR A 103 4.02 -18.01 21.91
CA TYR A 103 4.03 -17.11 23.07
C TYR A 103 3.11 -15.90 22.84
N LYS A 104 2.14 -15.70 23.75
CA LYS A 104 1.16 -14.60 23.68
C LYS A 104 1.78 -13.26 24.07
N GLU A 105 2.91 -13.30 24.76
CA GLU A 105 3.66 -12.14 25.23
C GLU A 105 4.21 -11.29 24.09
N PHE A 106 4.37 -11.85 22.89
CA PHE A 106 4.80 -11.11 21.71
C PHE A 106 3.65 -10.46 20.93
N ILE A 107 2.39 -10.72 21.31
CA ILE A 107 1.23 -10.15 20.64
C ILE A 107 0.99 -8.76 21.22
N PRO A 108 1.20 -7.69 20.43
CA PRO A 108 0.96 -6.33 20.89
C PRO A 108 -0.50 -6.10 21.26
N ASP A 109 -0.76 -5.08 22.06
CA ASP A 109 -2.13 -4.66 22.33
C ASP A 109 -2.90 -4.31 21.04
N LYS A 110 -4.05 -4.96 20.84
CA LYS A 110 -4.88 -4.79 19.64
C LYS A 110 -5.36 -3.35 19.46
N ALA A 111 -5.77 -2.68 20.54
CA ALA A 111 -6.28 -1.31 20.47
C ALA A 111 -5.18 -0.33 20.05
N ILE A 112 -3.94 -0.58 20.49
CA ILE A 112 -2.78 0.19 20.05
C ILE A 112 -2.50 -0.08 18.56
N MET A 113 -2.53 -1.34 18.13
CA MET A 113 -2.38 -1.69 16.71
C MET A 113 -3.44 -1.02 15.82
N GLN A 114 -4.71 -0.98 16.26
CA GLN A 114 -5.77 -0.26 15.55
C GLN A 114 -5.48 1.24 15.45
N ARG A 115 -5.07 1.86 16.56
CA ARG A 115 -4.72 3.29 16.57
C ARG A 115 -3.58 3.61 15.60
N ILE A 116 -2.60 2.72 15.46
CA ILE A 116 -1.51 2.88 14.48
C ILE A 116 -2.04 2.87 13.05
N ILE A 117 -2.98 1.97 12.74
CA ILE A 117 -3.62 1.90 11.43
C ILE A 117 -4.37 3.20 11.14
N ASP A 118 -5.12 3.70 12.12
CA ASP A 118 -5.87 4.95 11.97
C ASP A 118 -4.94 6.16 11.76
N ASP A 119 -3.80 6.21 12.48
CA ASP A 119 -2.77 7.24 12.29
C ASP A 119 -2.11 7.16 10.89
N LEU A 120 -1.87 5.94 10.37
CA LEU A 120 -1.35 5.71 9.01
C LEU A 120 -2.33 6.22 7.96
N CYS A 121 -3.60 5.82 8.07
CA CYS A 121 -4.66 6.27 7.18
C CYS A 121 -4.83 7.80 7.21
N SER A 122 -4.80 8.40 8.41
CA SER A 122 -4.86 9.86 8.59
C SER A 122 -3.64 10.57 7.99
N SER A 123 -2.50 9.87 7.91
CA SER A 123 -1.28 10.34 7.24
C SER A 123 -1.27 10.07 5.73
N GLY A 124 -2.38 9.58 5.16
CA GLY A 124 -2.56 9.35 3.74
C GLY A 124 -2.14 7.97 3.23
N TYR A 125 -1.72 7.05 4.11
CA TYR A 125 -1.31 5.71 3.70
C TYR A 125 -2.51 4.81 3.37
N SER A 126 -2.34 4.00 2.33
CA SER A 126 -3.13 2.78 2.16
C SER A 126 -2.46 1.66 2.97
N VAL A 127 -3.21 1.05 3.89
CA VAL A 127 -2.68 -0.01 4.77
C VAL A 127 -3.05 -1.38 4.22
N LEU A 128 -2.04 -2.17 3.90
CA LEU A 128 -2.18 -3.54 3.40
C LEU A 128 -1.80 -4.52 4.51
N HIS A 129 -2.77 -5.25 5.06
CA HIS A 129 -2.53 -6.22 6.12
C HIS A 129 -2.28 -7.61 5.53
N ILE A 130 -1.09 -8.16 5.76
CA ILE A 130 -0.79 -9.54 5.37
C ILE A 130 -1.47 -10.47 6.37
N THR A 131 -2.54 -11.16 5.97
CA THR A 131 -3.38 -11.90 6.91
C THR A 131 -3.01 -13.37 7.07
N ASN A 132 -1.95 -13.85 6.41
CA ASN A 132 -1.47 -15.23 6.48
C ASN A 132 -1.35 -15.69 7.95
N LYS A 133 -2.32 -16.49 8.43
CA LYS A 133 -2.40 -16.97 9.82
C LYS A 133 -2.50 -15.86 10.88
N SER A 134 -2.92 -14.65 10.50
CA SER A 134 -3.31 -13.62 11.46
C SER A 134 -4.52 -14.12 12.25
N ILE A 135 -4.47 -13.97 13.56
CA ILE A 135 -5.58 -14.24 14.46
C ILE A 135 -6.34 -12.96 14.83
N GLU A 136 -5.76 -11.79 14.53
CA GLU A 136 -6.40 -10.50 14.74
C GLU A 136 -7.00 -9.96 13.44
N LYS A 137 -8.11 -9.24 13.61
CA LYS A 137 -8.79 -8.45 12.59
C LYS A 137 -8.75 -6.98 12.97
N TYR A 138 -8.49 -6.13 11.99
CA TYR A 138 -8.37 -4.69 12.14
C TYR A 138 -9.31 -4.00 11.15
N ASP A 139 -9.77 -2.81 11.52
CA ASP A 139 -10.54 -1.94 10.65
C ASP A 139 -9.61 -1.08 9.78
N ASN A 140 -10.13 -0.54 8.67
CA ASN A 140 -9.41 0.37 7.76
C ASN A 140 -8.15 -0.22 7.09
N VAL A 141 -8.11 -1.55 6.93
CA VAL A 141 -7.04 -2.24 6.19
C VAL A 141 -7.59 -2.94 4.95
N ILE A 142 -6.73 -3.13 3.96
CA ILE A 142 -6.96 -4.07 2.86
C ILE A 142 -6.26 -5.37 3.24
N GLU A 143 -7.04 -6.43 3.46
CA GLU A 143 -6.50 -7.74 3.79
C GLU A 143 -5.93 -8.42 2.54
N ILE A 144 -4.71 -8.96 2.66
CA ILE A 144 -4.02 -9.68 1.59
C ILE A 144 -3.50 -11.01 2.12
N GLU A 145 -3.86 -12.09 1.44
CA GLU A 145 -3.24 -13.39 1.65
C GLU A 145 -2.17 -13.63 0.58
N SER A 146 -0.90 -13.50 0.99
CA SER A 146 0.24 -13.82 0.11
C SER A 146 0.35 -15.33 -0.08
N GLN A 147 0.47 -15.79 -1.32
CA GLN A 147 0.54 -17.22 -1.66
C GLN A 147 1.97 -17.74 -1.68
N SER A 148 2.98 -16.85 -1.72
CA SER A 148 4.38 -17.25 -1.81
C SER A 148 5.34 -16.28 -1.12
N TYR A 149 6.55 -16.76 -0.82
CA TYR A 149 7.65 -15.90 -0.35
C TYR A 149 7.93 -14.74 -1.32
N PHE A 150 7.90 -15.01 -2.63
CA PHE A 150 8.19 -14.00 -3.66
C PHE A 150 7.15 -12.88 -3.70
N GLU A 151 5.86 -13.22 -3.54
CA GLU A 151 4.80 -12.23 -3.43
C GLU A 151 4.98 -11.35 -2.20
N THR A 152 5.28 -11.95 -1.05
CA THR A 152 5.57 -11.19 0.19
C THR A 152 6.76 -10.25 0.00
N VAL A 153 7.84 -10.71 -0.63
CA VAL A 153 9.00 -9.87 -0.95
C VAL A 153 8.62 -8.72 -1.88
N ALA A 154 7.82 -8.99 -2.92
CA ALA A 154 7.37 -7.97 -3.86
C ALA A 154 6.52 -6.89 -3.16
N LEU A 155 5.58 -7.31 -2.30
CA LEU A 155 4.77 -6.40 -1.48
C LEU A 155 5.66 -5.51 -0.59
N PHE A 156 6.62 -6.11 0.13
CA PHE A 156 7.55 -5.35 0.98
C PHE A 156 8.42 -4.38 0.19
N LYS A 157 8.89 -4.78 -1.00
CA LYS A 157 9.69 -3.90 -1.86
C LYS A 157 8.89 -2.69 -2.33
N GLY A 158 7.63 -2.90 -2.73
CA GLY A 158 6.73 -1.86 -3.20
C GLY A 158 6.18 -0.92 -2.12
N ALA A 159 6.23 -1.31 -0.85
CA ALA A 159 5.71 -0.50 0.24
C ALA A 159 6.63 0.68 0.61
N ASP A 160 6.07 1.80 1.01
CA ASP A 160 6.82 2.96 1.51
C ASP A 160 7.24 2.81 2.97
N LEU A 161 6.44 2.05 3.73
CA LEU A 161 6.66 1.78 5.14
C LEU A 161 6.27 0.34 5.48
N ILE A 162 7.09 -0.34 6.28
CA ILE A 162 6.72 -1.61 6.91
C ILE A 162 6.38 -1.36 8.37
N VAL A 163 5.22 -1.84 8.80
CA VAL A 163 4.70 -1.75 10.17
C VAL A 163 4.50 -3.19 10.63
N CYS A 164 5.29 -3.66 11.58
CA CYS A 164 5.23 -5.07 11.97
C CYS A 164 5.33 -5.25 13.47
N GLN A 165 4.63 -6.25 14.01
CA GLN A 165 5.00 -6.74 15.34
C GLN A 165 6.40 -7.37 15.29
N GLN A 166 7.08 -7.44 16.43
CA GLN A 166 8.34 -8.18 16.54
C GLN A 166 8.19 -9.60 15.96
N GLY A 167 8.99 -9.94 14.94
CA GLY A 167 8.90 -11.23 14.27
C GLY A 167 9.48 -11.26 12.86
N TRP A 168 8.93 -12.12 12.00
CA TRP A 168 9.42 -12.35 10.64
C TRP A 168 9.37 -11.09 9.76
N GLY A 169 8.38 -10.21 9.97
CA GLY A 169 8.24 -8.96 9.22
C GLY A 169 9.45 -8.05 9.41
N THR A 170 10.01 -8.02 10.62
CA THR A 170 11.22 -7.24 10.92
C THR A 170 12.40 -7.74 10.10
N ALA A 171 12.66 -9.06 10.11
CA ALA A 171 13.78 -9.65 9.39
C ALA A 171 13.71 -9.37 7.88
N LEU A 172 12.51 -9.49 7.30
CA LEU A 172 12.31 -9.20 5.88
C LEU A 172 12.49 -7.72 5.56
N ALA A 173 11.94 -6.81 6.37
CA ALA A 173 12.09 -5.37 6.18
C ALA A 173 13.56 -4.94 6.24
N GLU A 174 14.32 -5.45 7.21
CA GLU A 174 15.76 -5.16 7.34
C GLU A 174 16.58 -5.75 6.20
N GLY A 175 16.26 -6.98 5.76
CA GLY A 175 16.91 -7.62 4.61
C GLY A 175 16.69 -6.87 3.30
N LEU A 176 15.56 -6.18 3.17
CA LEU A 176 15.22 -5.33 2.02
C LEU A 176 15.60 -3.86 2.21
N ASN A 177 16.22 -3.50 3.34
CA ASN A 177 16.58 -2.14 3.72
C ASN A 177 15.40 -1.15 3.62
N LYS A 178 14.21 -1.60 4.00
CA LYS A 178 12.98 -0.77 4.00
C LYS A 178 12.91 0.06 5.28
N LYS A 179 12.23 1.21 5.20
CA LYS A 179 11.80 1.95 6.39
C LYS A 179 10.83 1.07 7.17
N CYS A 180 11.13 0.83 8.44
CA CYS A 180 10.39 -0.13 9.25
C CYS A 180 10.08 0.45 10.63
N LEU A 181 8.86 0.23 11.11
CA LEU A 181 8.46 0.46 12.48
C LEU A 181 8.05 -0.87 13.11
N VAL A 182 8.79 -1.29 14.14
CA VAL A 182 8.59 -2.54 14.86
C VAL A 182 7.86 -2.29 16.17
N PHE A 183 6.75 -2.99 16.38
CA PHE A 183 5.97 -2.90 17.60
C PHE A 183 6.32 -4.06 18.52
N PHE A 184 6.74 -3.71 19.73
CA PHE A 184 7.00 -4.66 20.79
C PHE A 184 5.84 -4.64 21.77
N SER A 185 5.42 -5.81 22.23
CA SER A 185 4.49 -5.84 23.36
C SER A 185 5.25 -5.64 24.67
N ASP A 186 4.76 -4.75 25.53
CA ASP A 186 5.30 -4.54 26.87
C ASP A 186 5.23 -5.81 27.75
N LYS A 187 4.35 -6.76 27.38
CA LYS A 187 4.26 -8.08 28.01
C LYS A 187 5.57 -8.86 27.93
N ILE A 188 6.41 -8.62 26.91
CA ILE A 188 7.74 -9.23 26.78
C ILE A 188 8.61 -8.85 27.99
N ARG A 189 8.65 -7.57 28.37
CA ARG A 189 9.48 -7.07 29.49
C ARG A 189 9.03 -7.64 30.84
N LYS A 190 7.73 -7.94 30.95
CA LYS A 190 7.07 -8.45 32.15
C LYS A 190 6.96 -9.99 32.19
N CYS A 191 7.41 -10.68 31.14
CA CYS A 191 7.27 -12.14 31.04
C CYS A 191 8.09 -12.84 32.13
N MET A 192 7.57 -13.91 32.72
CA MET A 192 8.30 -14.71 33.72
C MET A 192 9.45 -15.51 33.11
N ILE A 193 9.39 -15.82 31.81
CA ILE A 193 10.41 -16.57 31.08
C ILE A 193 11.56 -15.63 30.73
N GLU A 194 12.75 -15.91 31.26
CA GLU A 194 13.95 -15.08 31.04
C GLU A 194 14.29 -14.92 29.56
N PHE A 195 14.26 -16.02 28.80
CA PHE A 195 14.51 -16.00 27.36
C PHE A 195 13.63 -14.98 26.62
N VAL A 196 12.35 -14.87 26.99
CA VAL A 196 11.41 -13.91 26.36
C VAL A 196 11.83 -12.48 26.71
N ARG A 197 12.17 -12.20 27.97
CA ARG A 197 12.62 -10.86 28.40
C ARG A 197 13.89 -10.40 27.70
N GLN A 198 14.74 -11.33 27.26
CA GLN A 198 15.96 -11.01 26.51
C GLN A 198 15.71 -10.59 25.06
N ILE A 199 14.47 -10.67 24.55
CA ILE A 199 14.11 -10.19 23.21
C ILE A 199 13.82 -8.67 23.27
N THR A 200 14.89 -7.88 23.22
CA THR A 200 14.84 -6.42 23.27
C THR A 200 14.90 -5.81 21.85
N PRO A 201 14.49 -4.54 21.69
CA PRO A 201 14.69 -3.82 20.44
C PRO A 201 16.16 -3.79 19.98
N SER A 202 17.11 -3.59 20.89
CA SER A 202 18.55 -3.61 20.58
C SER A 202 19.06 -4.95 20.05
N LYS A 203 18.35 -6.05 20.34
CA LYS A 203 18.67 -7.39 19.85
C LYS A 203 18.04 -7.69 18.48
N VAL A 204 16.91 -7.06 18.18
CA VAL A 204 16.09 -7.38 17.00
C VAL A 204 16.30 -6.37 15.87
N CYS A 205 16.38 -5.08 16.19
CA CYS A 205 16.48 -3.99 15.23
C CYS A 205 17.96 -3.70 14.95
N CYS A 206 18.45 -4.13 13.79
CA CYS A 206 19.87 -4.00 13.40
C CYS A 206 20.13 -2.82 12.46
N LYS A 207 19.11 -2.26 11.81
CA LYS A 207 19.26 -1.21 10.79
C LYS A 207 18.83 0.16 11.30
N SER A 208 19.52 1.21 10.82
CA SER A 208 19.16 2.61 11.10
C SER A 208 17.86 3.03 10.42
N SER A 209 17.37 2.28 9.43
CA SER A 209 16.03 2.46 8.84
C SER A 209 14.90 1.85 9.68
N THR A 210 15.26 1.11 10.73
CA THR A 210 14.32 0.47 11.65
C THR A 210 14.11 1.37 12.87
N ARG A 211 12.84 1.60 13.19
CA ARG A 211 12.38 2.20 14.44
C ARG A 211 11.61 1.17 15.23
N PHE A 212 11.47 1.41 16.53
CA PHE A 212 10.66 0.55 17.38
C PHE A 212 9.85 1.38 18.37
N VAL A 213 8.79 0.78 18.87
CA VAL A 213 8.01 1.33 19.97
C VAL A 213 7.38 0.19 20.77
N TRP A 214 7.29 0.37 22.09
CA TRP A 214 6.52 -0.51 22.96
C TRP A 214 5.05 -0.11 22.91
N ASP A 215 4.13 -1.07 22.90
CA ASP A 215 2.69 -0.80 22.82
C ASP A 215 2.19 0.18 23.89
N ASN A 216 2.69 0.08 25.12
CA ASN A 216 2.37 1.01 26.22
C ASN A 216 3.04 2.41 26.12
N GLU A 217 3.97 2.60 25.18
CA GLU A 217 4.72 3.85 24.99
C GLU A 217 4.31 4.58 23.71
N TYR A 218 3.34 4.07 22.95
CA TYR A 218 2.90 4.66 21.69
C TYR A 218 2.18 6.00 21.89
N LYS A 219 2.81 7.08 21.42
CA LYS A 219 2.27 8.46 21.49
C LYS A 219 1.72 8.99 20.17
N GLY A 220 1.87 8.24 19.08
CA GLY A 220 1.42 8.59 17.75
C GLY A 220 2.48 8.30 16.69
N LEU A 221 2.06 8.19 15.43
CA LEU A 221 2.93 7.76 14.33
C LEU A 221 4.15 8.67 14.12
N SER A 222 3.97 9.99 14.18
CA SER A 222 5.08 10.93 13.98
C SER A 222 6.16 10.82 15.06
N ASP A 223 5.79 10.45 16.29
CA ASP A 223 6.76 10.25 17.37
C ASP A 223 7.50 8.92 17.21
N ALA A 224 6.77 7.86 16.84
CA ALA A 224 7.32 6.53 16.63
C ALA A 224 8.28 6.44 15.43
N LEU A 225 8.18 7.36 14.46
CA LEU A 225 9.02 7.39 13.26
C LEU A 225 10.24 8.34 13.34
N LYS A 226 10.41 9.08 14.45
CA LYS A 226 11.63 9.88 14.69
C LYS A 226 12.84 8.97 14.85
#